data_AF-A0A6I4Q998-F1
#
_entry.id   AF-A0A6I4Q998-F1
#
_cell.length_a   1.000
_cell.length_b   1.000
_cell.length_c   1.000
_cell.angle_alpha   90.00
_cell.angle_beta   90.00
_cell.angle_gamma   90.00
#
_symmetry.space_group_name_H-M   'P 1'
#
loop_
_entity.id
_entity.type
_entity.pdbx_description
1 polymer ?
#
loop_
_entity_poly.entity_id
_entity_poly.type
_entity_poly.pdbx_seq_one_letter_code
_entity_poly.pdbx_strand_id
1 'polypeptide(L)'
;MKISNILVCAIVSILVASCAKKISPIKNKETISQVDQISLLKQQTEINNPYIVDAKNKLIQFVGSKNFDNYIIKHGILNCQGDNNQSSCVLNFYLSEYYKLKYDMQLKKWVEENQAQHDIELNKIKATENNIKNYCQSSADFIEAIYTKDTDKITQYFQPKFKMSAQDILSLQTKVTKDNYSLFLIEENPSILQEMKVDYVEECLNNPKDNIINYFNIFR
;
A
#
# COMPACT_ATOMS: atom_id res chain seq x y z
N MET A 1 0.66 -31.32 25.99
CA MET A 1 0.46 -32.37 24.97
C MET A 1 -0.97 -32.87 25.07
N LYS A 2 -1.84 -32.48 24.13
CA LYS A 2 -3.15 -33.09 23.78
C LYS A 2 -3.79 -32.22 22.68
N ILE A 3 -3.37 -32.50 21.45
CA ILE A 3 -4.14 -32.17 20.25
C ILE A 3 -4.99 -33.41 19.97
N SER A 4 -6.30 -33.21 19.81
CA SER A 4 -7.17 -33.91 18.86
C SER A 4 -8.63 -33.83 19.32
N ASN A 5 -9.51 -33.28 18.48
CA ASN A 5 -10.29 -34.16 17.62
C ASN A 5 -11.02 -33.37 16.52
N ILE A 6 -10.75 -33.85 15.31
CA ILE A 6 -11.47 -33.64 14.07
C ILE A 6 -12.92 -34.09 14.26
N LEU A 7 -13.88 -33.28 13.83
CA LEU A 7 -15.26 -33.71 13.61
C LEU A 7 -15.64 -33.44 12.15
N VAL A 8 -15.36 -34.47 11.34
CA VAL A 8 -16.00 -34.72 10.05
C VAL A 8 -17.19 -35.64 10.35
N CYS A 9 -18.41 -35.16 10.17
CA CYS A 9 -19.59 -35.98 9.97
C CYS A 9 -20.33 -35.39 8.76
N ALA A 10 -20.14 -35.95 7.56
CA ALA A 10 -20.86 -37.12 7.05
C ALA A 10 -22.37 -36.87 6.94
N ILE A 11 -22.76 -36.57 5.70
CA ILE A 11 -24.12 -36.38 5.21
C ILE A 11 -24.91 -37.68 5.40
N VAL A 12 -26.09 -37.59 6.00
CA VAL A 12 -27.12 -38.63 5.91
C VAL A 12 -28.35 -38.03 5.26
N SER A 13 -28.58 -38.44 4.02
CA SER A 13 -29.77 -38.14 3.23
C SER A 13 -30.98 -38.84 3.84
N ILE A 14 -32.00 -38.08 4.26
CA ILE A 14 -33.33 -38.62 4.49
C ILE A 14 -34.25 -38.03 3.42
N LEU A 15 -34.54 -38.86 2.41
CA LEU A 15 -35.65 -38.68 1.48
C LEU A 15 -36.95 -38.82 2.26
N VAL A 16 -37.74 -37.75 2.31
CA VAL A 16 -39.17 -37.85 2.62
C VAL A 16 -39.94 -37.38 1.39
N ALA A 17 -40.47 -38.36 0.66
CA ALA A 17 -41.45 -38.13 -0.38
C ALA A 17 -42.78 -37.75 0.30
N SER A 18 -43.27 -36.55 0.04
CA SER A 18 -44.69 -36.23 0.20
C SER A 18 -45.16 -35.38 -0.97
N CYS A 19 -46.11 -35.92 -1.71
CA CYS A 19 -46.74 -35.30 -2.85
C CYS A 19 -47.56 -34.08 -2.41
N ALA A 20 -47.19 -32.90 -2.88
CA ALA A 20 -48.06 -31.73 -2.87
C ALA A 20 -48.11 -31.13 -4.29
N LYS A 21 -49.30 -31.20 -4.88
CA LYS A 21 -49.83 -30.49 -6.06
C LYS A 21 -48.81 -30.01 -7.12
N LYS A 22 -48.89 -30.65 -8.30
CA LYS A 22 -48.43 -30.07 -9.59
C LYS A 22 -49.04 -28.68 -9.78
N ILE A 23 -48.24 -27.65 -9.52
CA ILE A 23 -48.37 -26.36 -10.19
C ILE A 23 -47.38 -26.45 -11.35
N SER A 24 -47.90 -26.44 -12.58
CA SER A 24 -47.10 -26.38 -13.80
C SER A 24 -46.05 -25.28 -13.70
N PRO A 25 -44.78 -25.52 -14.09
CA PRO A 25 -43.80 -24.45 -14.16
C PRO A 25 -44.10 -23.63 -15.41
N ILE A 26 -44.83 -22.52 -15.23
CA ILE A 26 -44.83 -21.44 -16.21
C ILE A 26 -44.15 -20.24 -15.55
N LYS A 27 -42.86 -20.13 -15.80
CA LYS A 27 -42.20 -18.93 -16.35
C LYS A 27 -40.70 -19.17 -16.32
N ASN A 28 -40.09 -19.08 -17.51
CA ASN A 28 -38.67 -18.79 -17.64
C ASN A 28 -38.34 -17.62 -16.70
N LYS A 29 -37.57 -17.86 -15.63
CA LYS A 29 -36.84 -16.77 -14.98
C LYS A 29 -35.71 -16.44 -15.94
N GLU A 30 -35.97 -15.50 -16.85
CA GLU A 30 -34.89 -14.74 -17.46
C GLU A 30 -34.03 -14.20 -16.30
N THR A 31 -32.76 -14.59 -16.27
CA THR A 31 -31.80 -14.03 -15.33
C THR A 31 -31.67 -12.55 -15.67
N ILE A 32 -32.36 -11.70 -14.93
CA ILE A 32 -32.33 -10.24 -15.10
C ILE A 32 -30.86 -9.80 -15.08
N SER A 33 -30.41 -9.05 -16.09
CA SER A 33 -29.03 -8.58 -16.18
C SER A 33 -28.68 -7.69 -14.98
N GLN A 34 -27.40 -7.64 -14.57
CA GLN A 34 -26.95 -6.74 -13.50
C GLN A 34 -27.29 -5.25 -13.79
N VAL A 35 -27.34 -4.87 -15.07
CA VAL A 35 -27.72 -3.53 -15.52
C VAL A 35 -29.19 -3.24 -15.22
N ASP A 36 -30.07 -4.20 -15.48
CA ASP A 36 -31.51 -4.09 -15.22
C ASP A 36 -31.79 -4.12 -13.72
N GLN A 37 -31.04 -4.94 -12.98
CA GLN A 37 -31.06 -5.00 -11.52
C GLN A 37 -30.70 -3.67 -10.87
N ILE A 38 -29.66 -2.98 -11.38
CA ILE A 38 -29.31 -1.64 -10.92
C ILE A 38 -30.38 -0.62 -11.27
N SER A 39 -30.92 -0.68 -12.49
CA SER A 39 -31.93 0.29 -12.93
C SER A 39 -33.15 0.23 -12.02
N LEU A 40 -33.58 -0.99 -11.66
CA LEU A 40 -34.66 -1.22 -10.70
C LEU A 40 -34.31 -0.72 -9.29
N LEU A 41 -33.11 -1.05 -8.79
CA LEU A 41 -32.65 -0.62 -7.45
C LEU A 41 -32.64 0.91 -7.34
N LYS A 42 -32.13 1.60 -8.36
CA LYS A 42 -32.12 3.07 -8.43
C LYS A 42 -33.53 3.63 -8.49
N GLN A 43 -34.40 3.05 -9.32
CA GLN A 43 -35.79 3.47 -9.40
C GLN A 43 -36.50 3.37 -8.04
N GLN A 44 -36.24 2.30 -7.28
CA GLN A 44 -36.86 2.08 -5.97
C GLN A 44 -36.32 2.99 -4.86
N THR A 45 -35.06 3.39 -4.93
CA THR A 45 -34.38 4.07 -3.82
C THR A 45 -34.09 5.54 -4.08
N GLU A 46 -33.94 5.95 -5.34
CA GLU A 46 -33.58 7.32 -5.72
C GLU A 46 -34.81 8.18 -6.05
N ILE A 47 -35.95 7.57 -6.39
CA ILE A 47 -37.19 8.31 -6.66
C ILE A 47 -37.63 9.00 -5.36
N ASN A 48 -37.60 10.34 -5.38
CA ASN A 48 -38.02 11.23 -4.30
C ASN A 48 -37.22 11.14 -2.99
N ASN A 49 -36.02 10.53 -2.99
CA ASN A 49 -35.11 10.58 -1.85
C ASN A 49 -33.94 11.54 -2.13
N PRO A 50 -34.05 12.83 -1.73
CA PRO A 50 -33.06 13.85 -2.06
C PRO A 50 -31.68 13.54 -1.46
N TYR A 51 -31.62 12.84 -0.33
CA TYR A 51 -30.36 12.48 0.32
C TYR A 51 -29.57 11.45 -0.48
N ILE A 52 -30.26 10.46 -1.05
CA ILE A 52 -29.64 9.43 -1.90
C ILE A 52 -29.16 10.06 -3.21
N VAL A 53 -29.97 10.94 -3.81
CA VAL A 53 -29.60 11.65 -5.03
C VAL A 53 -28.38 12.56 -4.80
N ASP A 54 -28.32 13.28 -3.67
CA ASP A 54 -27.15 14.09 -3.31
C ASP A 54 -25.89 13.24 -3.12
N ALA A 55 -25.97 12.14 -2.38
CA ALA A 55 -24.85 11.22 -2.16
C ALA A 55 -24.34 10.60 -3.47
N LYS A 56 -25.26 10.21 -4.36
CA LYS A 56 -24.94 9.75 -5.71
C LYS A 56 -24.22 10.82 -6.52
N ASN A 57 -24.73 12.05 -6.54
CA ASN A 57 -24.15 13.14 -7.32
C ASN A 57 -22.73 13.48 -6.83
N LYS A 58 -22.51 13.43 -5.51
CA LYS A 58 -21.18 13.55 -4.91
C LYS A 58 -20.22 12.45 -5.38
N LEU A 59 -20.66 11.20 -5.41
CA LEU A 59 -19.84 10.09 -5.91
C LEU A 59 -19.58 10.20 -7.43
N ILE A 60 -20.57 10.63 -8.21
CA ILE A 60 -20.44 10.87 -9.66
C ILE A 60 -19.34 11.88 -9.97
N GLN A 61 -19.15 12.92 -9.14
CA GLN A 61 -18.08 13.90 -9.34
C GLN A 61 -16.68 13.26 -9.33
N PHE A 62 -16.48 12.16 -8.61
CA PHE A 62 -15.21 11.42 -8.57
C PHE A 62 -15.10 10.38 -9.68
N VAL A 63 -16.16 9.60 -9.90
CA VAL A 63 -16.13 8.43 -10.79
C VAL A 63 -16.37 8.80 -12.26
N GLY A 64 -17.08 9.89 -12.51
CA GLY A 64 -17.58 10.29 -13.82
C GLY A 64 -18.85 9.54 -14.22
N SER A 65 -19.81 10.27 -14.80
CA SER A 65 -21.13 9.74 -15.16
C SER A 65 -21.08 8.53 -16.10
N LYS A 66 -20.13 8.52 -17.05
CA LYS A 66 -19.96 7.44 -18.04
C LYS A 66 -19.60 6.09 -17.40
N ASN A 67 -18.86 6.10 -16.28
CA ASN A 67 -18.34 4.89 -15.63
C ASN A 67 -19.10 4.53 -14.35
N PHE A 68 -20.06 5.37 -13.94
CA PHE A 68 -20.69 5.30 -12.64
C PHE A 68 -21.35 3.93 -12.37
N ASP A 69 -22.15 3.45 -13.31
CA ASP A 69 -22.92 2.20 -13.13
C ASP A 69 -21.99 1.00 -13.00
N ASN A 70 -20.99 0.90 -13.86
CA ASN A 70 -19.97 -0.15 -13.78
C ASN A 70 -19.20 -0.09 -12.44
N TYR A 71 -18.83 1.12 -12.01
CA TYR A 71 -18.15 1.32 -10.73
C TYR A 71 -19.00 0.79 -9.57
N ILE A 72 -20.27 1.21 -9.46
CA ILE A 72 -21.11 0.83 -8.32
C ILE A 72 -21.49 -0.65 -8.34
N ILE A 73 -21.63 -1.28 -9.52
CA ILE A 73 -21.77 -2.76 -9.65
C ILE A 73 -20.56 -3.43 -9.04
N LYS A 74 -19.36 -3.05 -9.51
CA LYS A 74 -18.10 -3.66 -9.10
C LYS A 74 -17.87 -3.54 -7.59
N HIS A 75 -18.31 -2.43 -7.00
CA HIS A 75 -18.15 -2.17 -5.56
C HIS A 75 -19.30 -2.72 -4.72
N GLY A 76 -20.31 -3.35 -5.33
CA GLY A 76 -21.29 -4.18 -4.63
C GLY A 76 -22.58 -3.49 -4.25
N ILE A 77 -23.02 -2.45 -4.97
CA ILE A 77 -24.33 -1.79 -4.73
C ILE A 77 -25.50 -2.80 -4.75
N LEU A 78 -25.37 -3.86 -5.56
CA LEU A 78 -26.39 -4.91 -5.67
C LEU A 78 -26.56 -5.71 -4.38
N ASN A 79 -25.63 -5.65 -3.42
CA ASN A 79 -25.79 -6.24 -2.10
C ASN A 79 -26.91 -5.57 -1.28
N CYS A 80 -27.35 -4.37 -1.67
CA CYS A 80 -28.52 -3.73 -1.08
C CYS A 80 -29.85 -4.34 -1.57
N GLN A 81 -29.84 -5.18 -2.60
CA GLN A 81 -31.06 -5.84 -3.06
C GLN A 81 -31.50 -6.90 -2.04
N GLY A 82 -32.67 -6.69 -1.43
CA GLY A 82 -33.18 -7.53 -0.36
C GLY A 82 -32.82 -7.06 1.05
N ASP A 83 -32.17 -5.91 1.19
CA ASP A 83 -32.00 -5.25 2.48
C ASP A 83 -33.36 -4.75 3.00
N ASN A 84 -33.65 -4.98 4.29
CA ASN A 84 -34.91 -4.58 4.93
C ASN A 84 -35.13 -3.06 4.90
N ASN A 85 -34.06 -2.28 4.77
CA ASN A 85 -34.06 -0.83 4.56
C ASN A 85 -33.17 -0.48 3.36
N GLN A 86 -33.59 -0.95 2.20
CA GLN A 86 -32.92 -0.78 0.90
C GLN A 86 -32.46 0.67 0.62
N SER A 87 -33.26 1.67 0.98
CA SER A 87 -32.89 3.09 0.81
C SER A 87 -31.70 3.49 1.70
N SER A 88 -31.71 3.07 2.98
CA SER A 88 -30.58 3.35 3.88
C SER A 88 -29.32 2.61 3.44
N CYS A 89 -29.43 1.38 2.93
CA CYS A 89 -28.28 0.65 2.39
C CYS A 89 -27.64 1.38 1.20
N VAL A 90 -28.45 1.82 0.24
CA VAL A 90 -27.97 2.57 -0.95
C VAL A 90 -27.36 3.91 -0.55
N LEU A 91 -27.96 4.63 0.40
CA LEU A 91 -27.39 5.87 0.93
C LEU A 91 -26.00 5.65 1.54
N ASN A 92 -25.89 4.66 2.43
CA ASN A 92 -24.65 4.32 3.11
C ASN A 92 -23.57 3.89 2.12
N PHE A 93 -23.95 3.12 1.09
CA PHE A 93 -23.05 2.74 0.02
C PHE A 93 -22.46 3.97 -0.69
N TYR A 94 -23.32 4.88 -1.18
CA TYR A 94 -22.85 6.05 -1.93
C TYR A 94 -21.96 6.96 -1.07
N LEU A 95 -22.33 7.18 0.21
CA LEU A 95 -21.52 7.99 1.12
C LEU A 95 -20.17 7.32 1.44
N SER A 96 -20.16 6.02 1.70
CA SER A 96 -18.92 5.29 2.03
C SER A 96 -17.93 5.33 0.89
N GLU A 97 -18.40 5.04 -0.34
CA GLU A 97 -17.57 5.09 -1.54
C GLU A 97 -17.07 6.51 -1.85
N TYR A 98 -17.93 7.52 -1.66
CA TYR A 98 -17.54 8.91 -1.81
C TYR A 98 -16.42 9.31 -0.84
N TYR A 99 -16.58 9.01 0.46
CA TYR A 99 -15.57 9.38 1.46
C TYR A 99 -14.26 8.64 1.24
N LYS A 100 -14.30 7.36 0.84
CA LYS A 100 -13.11 6.59 0.48
C LYS A 100 -12.30 7.28 -0.61
N LEU A 101 -12.93 7.59 -1.75
CA LEU A 101 -12.26 8.26 -2.87
C LEU A 101 -11.78 9.68 -2.49
N LYS A 102 -12.56 10.41 -1.69
CA LYS A 102 -12.19 11.73 -1.20
C LYS A 102 -10.91 11.69 -0.34
N TYR A 103 -10.82 10.75 0.59
CA TYR A 103 -9.64 10.60 1.43
C TYR A 103 -8.42 10.11 0.63
N ASP A 104 -8.60 9.14 -0.27
CA ASP A 104 -7.52 8.66 -1.14
C ASP A 104 -6.96 9.81 -2.00
N MET A 105 -7.82 10.68 -2.54
CA MET A 105 -7.38 11.84 -3.31
C MET A 105 -6.66 12.89 -2.44
N GLN A 106 -7.15 13.15 -1.23
CA GLN A 106 -6.49 14.07 -0.29
C GLN A 106 -5.11 13.56 0.12
N LEU A 107 -4.98 12.27 0.41
CA LEU A 107 -3.71 11.64 0.73
C LEU A 107 -2.76 11.71 -0.44
N LYS A 108 -3.22 11.35 -1.65
CA LYS A 108 -2.42 11.44 -2.87
C LYS A 108 -1.92 12.86 -3.12
N LYS A 109 -2.80 13.86 -3.00
CA LYS A 109 -2.45 15.27 -3.14
C LYS A 109 -1.40 15.69 -2.12
N TRP A 110 -1.57 15.32 -0.85
CA TRP A 110 -0.59 15.63 0.19
C TRP A 110 0.77 14.98 -0.08
N VAL A 111 0.80 13.73 -0.55
CA VAL A 111 2.05 13.05 -0.95
C VAL A 111 2.70 13.77 -2.13
N GLU A 112 1.94 14.09 -3.17
CA GLU A 112 2.45 14.80 -4.36
C GLU A 112 2.97 16.20 -4.02
N GLU A 113 2.27 16.96 -3.17
CA GLU A 113 2.70 18.28 -2.71
C GLU A 113 3.98 18.20 -1.88
N ASN A 114 4.09 17.22 -0.96
CA ASN A 114 5.33 17.02 -0.19
C ASN A 114 6.49 16.57 -1.07
N GLN A 115 6.25 15.68 -2.04
CA GLN A 115 7.28 15.25 -2.98
C GLN A 115 7.75 16.43 -3.83
N ALA A 116 6.84 17.23 -4.38
CA ALA A 116 7.18 18.42 -5.15
C ALA A 116 7.95 19.44 -4.30
N GLN A 117 7.55 19.65 -3.04
CA GLN A 117 8.28 20.52 -2.11
C GLN A 117 9.68 19.99 -1.85
N HIS A 118 9.83 18.68 -1.64
CA HIS A 118 11.12 18.03 -1.46
C HIS A 118 12.02 18.22 -2.69
N ASP A 119 11.50 17.99 -3.89
CA ASP A 119 12.24 18.17 -5.15
C ASP A 119 12.66 19.63 -5.35
N ILE A 120 11.81 20.61 -4.98
CA ILE A 120 12.15 22.04 -4.99
C ILE A 120 13.30 22.33 -4.02
N GLU A 121 13.26 21.81 -2.79
CA GLU A 121 14.35 21.99 -1.83
C GLU A 121 15.65 21.36 -2.32
N LEU A 122 15.60 20.16 -2.91
CA LEU A 122 16.76 19.52 -3.52
C LEU A 122 17.35 20.36 -4.66
N ASN A 123 16.51 20.95 -5.51
CA ASN A 123 16.95 21.79 -6.62
C ASN A 123 17.64 23.10 -6.17
N LYS A 124 17.39 23.56 -4.93
CA LYS A 124 18.11 24.70 -4.35
C LYS A 124 19.53 24.34 -3.91
N ILE A 125 19.82 23.05 -3.70
CA ILE A 125 21.14 22.58 -3.30
C ILE A 125 22.07 22.56 -4.52
N LYS A 126 22.99 23.54 -4.59
CA LYS A 126 24.13 23.47 -5.52
C LYS A 126 25.19 22.55 -4.94
N ALA A 127 25.17 21.28 -5.35
CA ALA A 127 26.22 20.33 -5.01
C ALA A 127 27.53 20.75 -5.68
N THR A 128 28.55 21.08 -4.89
CA THR A 128 29.92 21.26 -5.39
C THR A 128 30.63 19.91 -5.40
N GLU A 129 31.65 19.75 -6.24
CA GLU A 129 32.48 18.53 -6.25
C GLU A 129 33.00 18.18 -4.86
N ASN A 130 33.42 19.19 -4.08
CA ASN A 130 33.90 18.98 -2.72
C ASN A 130 32.78 18.48 -1.79
N ASN A 131 31.55 19.01 -1.91
CA ASN A 131 30.42 18.56 -1.10
C ASN A 131 30.01 17.13 -1.45
N ILE A 132 30.04 16.77 -2.73
CA ILE A 132 29.77 15.40 -3.21
C ILE A 132 30.83 14.44 -2.66
N LYS A 133 32.12 14.79 -2.80
CA LYS A 133 33.22 13.99 -2.26
C LYS A 133 33.11 13.79 -0.75
N ASN A 134 32.84 14.86 0.00
CA ASN A 134 32.66 14.80 1.44
C ASN A 134 31.46 13.95 1.86
N TYR A 135 30.38 14.00 1.08
CA TYR A 135 29.21 13.15 1.31
C TYR A 135 29.53 11.68 1.06
N CYS A 136 30.15 11.34 -0.08
CA CYS A 136 30.53 9.98 -0.42
C CYS A 136 31.48 9.39 0.63
N GLN A 137 32.48 10.18 1.05
CA GLN A 137 33.39 9.79 2.12
C GLN A 137 32.65 9.56 3.45
N SER A 138 31.79 10.50 3.86
CA SER A 138 31.03 10.37 5.11
C SER A 138 30.08 9.16 5.09
N SER A 139 29.57 8.80 3.92
CA SER A 139 28.71 7.64 3.73
C SER A 139 29.52 6.35 3.86
N ALA A 140 30.69 6.28 3.22
CA ALA A 140 31.60 5.14 3.34
C ALA A 140 32.08 4.94 4.80
N ASP A 141 32.43 6.03 5.49
CA ASP A 141 32.82 6.00 6.91
C ASP A 141 31.68 5.53 7.83
N PHE A 142 30.42 5.78 7.46
CA PHE A 142 29.27 5.29 8.22
C PHE A 142 29.10 3.78 8.06
N ILE A 143 29.25 3.27 6.84
CA ILE A 143 29.18 1.84 6.57
C ILE A 143 30.29 1.08 7.30
N GLU A 144 31.50 1.61 7.28
CA GLU A 144 32.61 1.12 8.10
C GLU A 144 32.22 1.04 9.59
N ALA A 145 31.57 2.08 10.13
CA ALA A 145 31.11 2.08 11.51
C ALA A 145 30.03 1.00 11.78
N ILE A 146 29.14 0.73 10.81
CA ILE A 146 28.14 -0.35 10.93
C ILE A 146 28.81 -1.73 10.95
N TYR A 147 29.74 -2.01 10.04
CA TYR A 147 30.47 -3.28 9.99
C TYR A 147 31.33 -3.52 11.23
N THR A 148 31.97 -2.46 11.74
CA THR A 148 32.79 -2.52 12.97
C THR A 148 31.97 -2.44 14.25
N LYS A 149 30.65 -2.25 14.15
CA LYS A 149 29.72 -2.11 15.29
C LYS A 149 30.10 -0.95 16.22
N ASP A 150 30.65 0.13 15.68
CA ASP A 150 31.00 1.36 16.42
C ASP A 150 29.74 2.16 16.77
N THR A 151 29.04 1.71 17.81
CA THR A 151 27.75 2.26 18.24
C THR A 151 27.82 3.72 18.64
N ASP A 152 28.94 4.16 19.21
CA ASP A 152 29.11 5.56 19.63
C ASP A 152 29.20 6.46 18.41
N LYS A 153 30.02 6.11 17.41
CA LYS A 153 30.12 6.88 16.17
C LYS A 153 28.84 6.85 15.35
N ILE A 154 28.14 5.71 15.32
CA ILE A 154 26.82 5.58 14.69
C ILE A 154 25.82 6.55 15.32
N THR A 155 25.65 6.49 16.65
CA THR A 155 24.56 7.20 17.35
C THR A 155 24.88 8.68 17.57
N GLN A 156 26.13 9.02 17.88
CA GLN A 156 26.51 10.39 18.25
C GLN A 156 26.89 11.25 17.05
N TYR A 157 27.44 10.64 15.98
CA TYR A 157 27.93 11.39 14.82
C TYR A 157 27.06 11.19 13.58
N PHE A 158 26.90 9.95 13.12
CA PHE A 158 26.26 9.70 11.81
C PHE A 158 24.74 9.79 11.84
N GLN A 159 24.09 9.22 12.86
CA GLN A 159 22.65 9.28 13.02
C GLN A 159 22.10 10.72 12.98
N PRO A 160 22.62 11.69 13.76
CA PRO A 160 22.14 13.07 13.68
C PRO A 160 22.54 13.73 12.34
N LYS A 161 23.74 13.45 11.82
CA LYS A 161 24.24 14.05 10.57
C LYS A 161 23.37 13.69 9.36
N PHE A 162 22.94 12.44 9.27
CA PHE A 162 22.06 11.94 8.20
C PHE A 162 20.57 12.00 8.57
N LYS A 163 20.22 12.53 9.75
CA LYS A 163 18.85 12.61 10.27
C LYS A 163 18.13 11.26 10.26
N MET A 164 18.85 10.19 10.59
CA MET A 164 18.31 8.83 10.60
C MET A 164 17.47 8.59 11.86
N SER A 165 16.32 7.96 11.70
CA SER A 165 15.52 7.46 12.82
C SER A 165 16.17 6.22 13.44
N ALA A 166 15.76 5.85 14.65
CA ALA A 166 16.23 4.60 15.26
C ALA A 166 15.86 3.36 14.42
N GLN A 167 14.71 3.40 13.73
CA GLN A 167 14.24 2.33 12.85
C GLN A 167 15.15 2.17 11.63
N ASP A 168 15.63 3.28 11.08
CA ASP A 168 16.56 3.31 9.95
C ASP A 168 17.88 2.61 10.29
N ILE A 169 18.44 2.94 11.45
CA ILE A 169 19.66 2.31 11.97
C ILE A 169 19.46 0.81 12.18
N LEU A 170 18.33 0.41 12.78
CA LEU A 170 18.03 -1.01 13.03
C LEU A 170 17.89 -1.79 11.71
N SER A 171 17.24 -1.20 10.71
CA SER A 171 17.09 -1.79 9.38
C SER A 171 18.46 -2.02 8.72
N LEU A 172 19.35 -1.03 8.77
CA LEU A 172 20.71 -1.11 8.24
C LEU A 172 21.55 -2.18 8.95
N GLN A 173 21.55 -2.18 10.28
CA GLN A 173 22.25 -3.20 11.08
C GLN A 173 21.74 -4.61 10.75
N THR A 174 20.43 -4.78 10.60
CA THR A 174 19.82 -6.07 10.21
C THR A 174 20.30 -6.51 8.84
N LYS A 175 20.40 -5.58 7.89
CA LYS A 175 20.84 -5.85 6.52
C LYS A 175 22.31 -6.27 6.48
N VAL A 176 23.19 -5.53 7.15
CA VAL A 176 24.61 -5.87 7.27
C VAL A 176 24.81 -7.20 8.00
N THR A 177 24.03 -7.48 9.04
CA THR A 177 24.07 -8.78 9.75
C THR A 177 23.67 -9.95 8.85
N LYS A 178 22.86 -9.70 7.80
CA LYS A 178 22.50 -10.72 6.80
C LYS A 178 23.53 -10.86 5.68
N ASP A 179 24.45 -9.90 5.54
CA ASP A 179 25.57 -9.98 4.60
C ASP A 179 26.71 -10.82 5.21
N ASN A 180 26.44 -12.11 5.35
CA ASN A 180 27.38 -13.07 5.93
C ASN A 180 28.67 -13.20 5.12
N TYR A 181 28.64 -12.89 3.81
CA TYR A 181 29.81 -13.02 2.95
C TYR A 181 30.79 -11.87 3.18
N SER A 182 30.31 -10.62 3.15
CA SER A 182 31.18 -9.47 3.44
C SER A 182 31.70 -9.52 4.88
N LEU A 183 30.86 -9.91 5.84
CA LEU A 183 31.29 -10.10 7.24
C LEU A 183 32.41 -11.14 7.35
N PHE A 184 32.24 -12.31 6.72
CA PHE A 184 33.28 -13.34 6.71
C PHE A 184 34.59 -12.83 6.11
N LEU A 185 34.53 -12.15 4.96
CA LEU A 185 35.72 -11.58 4.32
C LEU A 185 36.43 -10.56 5.21
N ILE A 186 35.68 -9.66 5.86
CA ILE A 186 36.25 -8.65 6.77
C ILE A 186 36.86 -9.31 8.01
N GLU A 187 36.21 -10.34 8.57
CA GLU A 187 36.73 -11.08 9.74
C GLU A 187 38.03 -11.82 9.40
N GLU A 188 38.13 -12.43 8.22
CA GLU A 188 39.33 -13.14 7.75
C GLU A 188 40.45 -12.18 7.31
N ASN A 189 40.10 -11.03 6.73
CA ASN A 189 41.05 -10.01 6.33
C ASN A 189 40.47 -8.58 6.52
N PRO A 190 40.80 -7.92 7.64
CA PRO A 190 40.30 -6.57 7.94
C PRO A 190 40.67 -5.50 6.90
N SER A 191 41.68 -5.73 6.04
CA SER A 191 42.01 -4.78 4.96
C SER A 191 40.90 -4.66 3.92
N ILE A 192 40.07 -5.70 3.77
CA ILE A 192 38.94 -5.72 2.83
C ILE A 192 37.95 -4.61 3.14
N LEU A 193 37.81 -4.23 4.42
CA LEU A 193 36.93 -3.12 4.79
C LEU A 193 37.39 -1.78 4.19
N GLN A 194 38.71 -1.57 4.05
CA GLN A 194 39.25 -0.38 3.39
C GLN A 194 39.08 -0.43 1.87
N GLU A 195 39.21 -1.62 1.26
CA GLU A 195 38.94 -1.81 -0.17
C GLU A 195 37.47 -1.53 -0.50
N MET A 196 36.54 -2.12 0.26
CA MET A 196 35.10 -1.85 0.14
C MET A 196 34.76 -0.36 0.29
N LYS A 197 35.47 0.34 1.18
CA LYS A 197 35.30 1.78 1.40
C LYS A 197 35.75 2.60 0.19
N VAL A 198 36.87 2.24 -0.43
CA VAL A 198 37.36 2.88 -1.65
C VAL A 198 36.38 2.65 -2.80
N ASP A 199 35.96 1.41 -3.00
CA ASP A 199 35.00 1.04 -4.05
C ASP A 199 33.68 1.81 -3.89
N TYR A 200 33.17 1.91 -2.65
CA TYR A 200 31.97 2.70 -2.36
C TYR A 200 32.13 4.17 -2.74
N VAL A 201 33.28 4.78 -2.42
CA VAL A 201 33.54 6.18 -2.75
C VAL A 201 33.60 6.37 -4.27
N GLU A 202 34.27 5.48 -5.00
CA GLU A 202 34.34 5.55 -6.46
C GLU A 202 32.96 5.41 -7.11
N GLU A 203 32.15 4.43 -6.69
CA GLU A 203 30.78 4.26 -7.17
C GLU A 203 29.89 5.48 -6.86
N CYS A 204 30.00 6.02 -5.64
CA CYS A 204 29.27 7.21 -5.23
C CYS A 204 29.66 8.44 -6.05
N LEU A 205 30.94 8.63 -6.36
CA LEU A 205 31.42 9.73 -7.20
C LEU A 205 31.00 9.59 -8.66
N ASN A 206 30.92 8.35 -9.19
CA ASN A 206 30.49 8.07 -10.55
C ASN A 206 29.00 8.33 -10.77
N ASN A 207 28.15 8.11 -9.75
CA ASN A 207 26.72 8.39 -9.82
C ASN A 207 26.19 9.03 -8.53
N PRO A 208 26.50 10.31 -8.27
CA PRO A 208 26.22 10.95 -7.00
C PRO A 208 24.72 11.20 -6.80
N LYS A 209 23.91 11.40 -7.84
CA LYS A 209 22.47 11.65 -7.65
C LYS A 209 21.73 10.42 -7.15
N ASP A 210 22.03 9.25 -7.72
CA ASP A 210 21.40 7.99 -7.28
C ASP A 210 21.98 7.50 -5.95
N ASN A 211 23.24 7.84 -5.63
CA ASN A 211 23.90 7.41 -4.39
C ASN A 211 23.78 8.44 -3.23
N ILE A 212 23.48 9.70 -3.49
CA ILE A 212 23.15 10.71 -2.47
C ILE A 212 21.68 10.59 -2.06
N ILE A 213 20.77 10.31 -2.99
CA ILE A 213 19.32 10.31 -2.73
C ILE A 213 18.84 8.97 -2.15
N ASN A 214 19.63 7.89 -2.25
CA ASN A 214 19.16 6.53 -1.95
C ASN A 214 20.03 5.80 -0.92
N TYR A 215 20.39 6.49 0.15
CA TYR A 215 21.17 5.94 1.28
C TYR A 215 20.65 4.58 1.80
N PHE A 216 19.35 4.33 1.69
CA PHE A 216 18.70 3.07 2.09
C PHE A 216 18.74 1.95 1.05
N ASN A 217 18.91 2.29 -0.23
CA ASN A 217 18.78 1.38 -1.36
C ASN A 217 20.12 0.96 -1.98
N ILE A 218 21.24 1.57 -1.57
CA ILE A 218 22.59 1.25 -2.08
C ILE A 218 23.06 -0.13 -1.61
N PHE A 219 22.60 -0.59 -0.46
CA PHE A 219 22.77 -2.00 -0.13
C PHE A 219 21.75 -2.79 -0.94
N ARG A 220 22.19 -3.81 -1.67
CA ARG A 220 21.32 -4.88 -2.14
C ARG A 220 21.19 -5.90 -1.03
#